data_AF-A0AB73KD15-F1
#
_entry.id   AF-A0AB73KD15-F1
#
_cell.length_a   1.000
_cell.length_b   1.000
_cell.length_c   1.000
_cell.angle_alpha   90.00
_cell.angle_beta   90.00
_cell.angle_gamma   90.00
#
_symmetry.space_group_name_H-M   'P 1'
#
loop_
_entity.id
_entity.type
_entity.pdbx_description
1 polymer ?
#
loop_
_entity_poly.entity_id
_entity_poly.type
_entity_poly.pdbx_seq_one_letter_code
_entity_poly.pdbx_strand_id
1 'polypeptide(L)'
;MAMDVRDKWDLNQSNGFTLHMEIAEEDDDGFFSGRANIHGQAGFHDLTDARATDDEFTFLMGSGRYVGRFDFQGRLTGSTFDTAHPSSQATFFADKEFGRI
;
A
#
# COMPACT_ATOMS: atom_id res chain seq x y z
N MET A 1 -5.49 0.65 17.15
CA MET A 1 -6.03 -0.60 16.58
C MET A 1 -5.66 -0.58 15.12
N ALA A 2 -5.08 -1.64 14.56
CA ALA A 2 -4.68 -1.62 13.15
C ALA A 2 -5.91 -1.67 12.21
N MET A 3 -5.70 -1.24 10.97
CA MET A 3 -6.69 -1.35 9.90
C MET A 3 -6.47 -2.67 9.16
N ASP A 4 -7.54 -3.42 8.91
CA ASP A 4 -7.48 -4.72 8.22
C ASP A 4 -7.19 -4.53 6.73
N VAL A 5 -5.92 -4.66 6.33
CA VAL A 5 -5.48 -4.49 4.93
C VAL A 5 -5.39 -5.79 4.15
N ARG A 6 -5.90 -6.90 4.70
CA ARG A 6 -5.88 -8.22 4.05
C ARG A 6 -6.72 -8.26 2.77
N ASP A 7 -6.57 -9.37 2.05
CA ASP A 7 -7.19 -9.67 0.75
C ASP A 7 -6.56 -8.94 -0.44
N LYS A 8 -7.30 -8.90 -1.54
CA LYS A 8 -6.92 -8.28 -2.80
C LYS A 8 -7.65 -6.96 -2.99
N TRP A 9 -6.92 -5.95 -3.42
CA TRP A 9 -7.44 -4.60 -3.65
C TRP A 9 -6.44 -3.81 -4.50
N ASP A 10 -6.88 -2.69 -5.06
CA ASP A 10 -6.09 -1.92 -6.03
C ASP A 10 -5.66 -0.56 -5.45
N LEU A 11 -4.40 -0.20 -5.73
CA LEU A 11 -3.82 1.11 -5.41
C LEU A 11 -3.57 1.87 -6.70
N ASN A 12 -4.28 2.99 -6.88
CA ASN A 12 -4.23 3.80 -8.08
C ASN A 12 -3.32 5.01 -7.88
N GLN A 13 -2.31 5.16 -8.72
CA GLN A 13 -1.32 6.23 -8.65
C GLN A 13 -1.63 7.35 -9.66
N SER A 14 -1.37 8.60 -9.29
CA SER A 14 -1.65 9.77 -10.13
C SER A 14 -0.78 9.87 -11.39
N ASN A 15 0.29 9.07 -11.48
CA ASN A 15 1.13 8.92 -12.68
C ASN A 15 0.58 7.85 -13.66
N GLY A 16 -0.60 7.27 -13.39
CA GLY A 16 -1.29 6.35 -14.28
C GLY A 16 -0.98 4.86 -14.06
N PHE A 17 -0.16 4.52 -13.06
CA PHE A 17 0.05 3.13 -12.66
C PHE A 17 -1.00 2.68 -11.64
N THR A 18 -1.36 1.40 -11.70
CA THR A 18 -2.20 0.73 -10.70
C THR A 18 -1.43 -0.46 -10.15
N LEU A 19 -1.41 -0.63 -8.83
CA LEU A 19 -0.86 -1.80 -8.17
C LEU A 19 -2.01 -2.70 -7.71
N HIS A 20 -1.98 -3.95 -8.11
CA HIS A 20 -2.87 -5.01 -7.64
C HIS A 20 -2.25 -5.65 -6.40
N MET A 21 -2.75 -5.29 -5.23
CA MET A 21 -2.24 -5.77 -3.94
C MET A 21 -2.82 -7.15 -3.63
N GLU A 22 -2.01 -8.03 -3.06
CA GLU A 22 -2.44 -9.31 -2.49
C GLU A 22 -1.78 -9.46 -1.11
N ILE A 23 -2.53 -9.15 -0.06
CA ILE A 23 -2.06 -9.23 1.33
C ILE A 23 -2.59 -10.51 1.96
N ALA A 24 -1.68 -11.40 2.35
CA ALA A 24 -2.01 -12.74 2.84
C ALA A 24 -2.17 -12.78 4.36
N GLU A 25 -1.29 -12.08 5.07
CA GLU A 25 -1.21 -12.13 6.53
C GLU A 25 -0.96 -10.73 7.08
N GLU A 26 -1.59 -10.46 8.22
CA GLU A 26 -1.41 -9.26 9.04
C GLU A 26 -1.45 -9.69 10.51
N ASP A 27 -0.53 -9.19 11.32
CA ASP A 27 -0.47 -9.47 12.75
C ASP A 27 -1.18 -8.40 13.61
N ASP A 28 -1.30 -8.66 14.91
CA ASP A 28 -1.99 -7.76 15.85
C ASP A 28 -1.26 -6.40 16.03
N ASP A 29 0.02 -6.31 15.63
CA ASP A 29 0.84 -5.09 15.66
C ASP A 29 0.73 -4.28 14.35
N GLY A 30 -0.02 -4.80 13.37
CA GLY A 30 -0.28 -4.20 12.07
C GLY A 30 0.81 -4.45 11.04
N PHE A 31 1.78 -5.32 11.31
CA PHE A 31 2.73 -5.74 10.28
C PHE A 31 2.04 -6.72 9.35
N PHE A 32 2.25 -6.53 8.05
CA PHE A 32 1.63 -7.39 7.04
C PHE A 32 2.65 -7.89 6.03
N SER A 33 2.35 -9.05 5.45
CA SER A 33 3.12 -9.63 4.35
C SER A 33 2.22 -9.83 3.14
N GLY A 34 2.78 -9.59 1.96
CA GLY A 34 2.03 -9.66 0.73
C GLY A 34 2.90 -9.37 -0.48
N ARG A 35 2.23 -9.24 -1.61
CA ARG A 35 2.86 -8.94 -2.90
C ARG A 35 1.97 -8.01 -3.71
N ALA A 36 2.57 -7.32 -4.67
CA ALA A 36 1.85 -6.46 -5.59
C ALA A 36 2.23 -6.78 -7.03
N ASN A 37 1.27 -6.69 -7.95
CA ASN A 37 1.52 -6.69 -9.38
C ASN A 37 1.24 -5.30 -9.95
N ILE A 38 2.14 -4.80 -10.80
CA ILE A 38 1.91 -3.54 -11.51
C ILE A 38 1.04 -3.85 -12.74
N HIS A 39 -0.07 -3.13 -12.88
CA HIS A 39 -1.01 -3.31 -13.97
C HIS A 39 -0.31 -3.27 -15.33
N GLY A 40 -0.55 -4.29 -16.17
CA GLY A 40 0.09 -4.41 -17.48
C GLY A 40 1.54 -4.87 -17.47
N GLN A 41 2.12 -5.19 -16.31
CA GLN A 41 3.44 -5.81 -16.17
C GLN A 41 3.31 -7.26 -15.70
N ALA A 42 4.22 -8.11 -16.18
CA ALA A 42 4.26 -9.51 -15.77
C ALA A 42 5.06 -9.67 -14.47
N GLY A 43 4.54 -10.50 -13.55
CA GLY A 43 5.23 -10.86 -12.32
C GLY A 43 4.76 -10.09 -11.09
N PHE A 44 5.08 -10.61 -9.91
CA PHE A 44 4.76 -9.99 -8.63
C PHE A 44 6.03 -9.46 -7.97
N HIS A 45 5.85 -8.40 -7.19
CA HIS A 45 6.87 -7.83 -6.33
C HIS A 45 6.48 -8.07 -4.88
N ASP A 46 7.41 -8.61 -4.10
CA ASP A 46 7.20 -8.78 -2.67
C ASP A 46 7.20 -7.42 -1.95
N LEU A 47 6.33 -7.31 -0.95
CA LEU A 47 6.28 -6.15 -0.07
C LEU A 47 7.24 -6.36 1.11
N THR A 48 7.94 -5.29 1.48
CA THR A 48 8.87 -5.29 2.61
C THR A 48 8.65 -4.06 3.49
N ASP A 49 9.10 -4.10 4.75
CA ASP A 49 8.90 -3.02 5.73
C ASP A 49 7.46 -2.47 5.71
N ALA A 50 6.52 -3.42 5.77
CA ALA A 50 5.11 -3.22 5.50
C ALA A 50 4.31 -3.19 6.80
N ARG A 51 3.57 -2.10 7.01
CA ARG A 51 2.83 -1.85 8.24
C ARG A 51 1.57 -1.01 8.02
N ALA A 52 0.47 -1.41 8.63
CA ALA A 52 -0.80 -0.69 8.70
C ALA A 52 -1.17 -0.45 10.17
N THR A 53 -1.39 0.79 10.57
CA THR A 53 -1.94 1.17 11.88
C THR A 53 -3.36 1.70 11.71
N ASP A 54 -3.95 2.31 12.75
CA ASP A 54 -5.24 3.01 12.65
C ASP A 54 -5.20 4.23 11.75
N ASP A 55 -4.04 4.88 11.61
CA ASP A 55 -3.88 6.13 10.87
C ASP A 55 -2.93 5.97 9.68
N GLU A 56 -1.91 5.13 9.77
CA GLU A 56 -0.79 5.11 8.83
C GLU A 56 -0.70 3.78 8.07
N PHE A 57 -0.30 3.86 6.80
CA PHE A 57 -0.01 2.72 5.96
C PHE A 57 1.34 2.92 5.28
N THR A 58 2.26 1.98 5.43
CA THR A 58 3.57 2.04 4.79
C THR A 58 3.99 0.70 4.22
N PHE A 59 4.72 0.72 3.11
CA PHE A 59 5.43 -0.45 2.60
C PHE A 59 6.55 -0.03 1.62
N LEU A 60 7.48 -0.95 1.39
CA LEU A 60 8.49 -0.89 0.33
C LEU A 60 8.21 -1.93 -0.74
N MET A 61 8.35 -1.52 -2.00
CA MET A 61 8.33 -2.39 -3.17
C MET A 61 9.48 -2.01 -4.10
N GLY A 62 10.51 -2.85 -4.18
CA GLY A 62 11.76 -2.49 -4.85
C GLY A 62 12.35 -1.19 -4.26
N SER A 63 12.59 -0.19 -5.10
CA SER A 63 13.08 1.14 -4.66
C SER A 63 11.95 2.11 -4.28
N GLY A 64 10.68 1.75 -4.46
CA GLY A 64 9.54 2.61 -4.17
C GLY A 64 9.11 2.51 -2.71
N ARG A 65 9.09 3.63 -2.00
CA ARG A 65 8.46 3.76 -0.67
C ARG A 65 7.06 4.30 -0.83
N TYR A 66 6.11 3.70 -0.13
CA TYR A 66 4.72 4.10 -0.09
C TYR A 66 4.38 4.51 1.33
N VAL A 67 3.79 5.69 1.48
CA VAL A 67 3.34 6.23 2.76
C VAL A 67 1.95 6.82 2.55
N GLY A 68 0.97 6.30 3.27
CA GLY A 68 -0.40 6.74 3.21
C GLY A 68 -1.03 6.85 4.58
N ARG A 69 -2.23 7.40 4.59
CA ARG A 69 -3.08 7.50 5.77
C ARG A 69 -4.50 7.06 5.49
N PHE A 70 -5.12 6.51 6.53
CA PHE A 70 -6.55 6.22 6.56
C PHE A 70 -7.32 7.43 7.08
N ASP A 71 -8.42 7.77 6.44
CA ASP A 71 -9.37 8.70 7.02
C ASP A 71 -10.34 8.00 8.00
N PHE A 72 -11.23 8.78 8.62
CA PHE A 72 -12.22 8.25 9.56
C PHE A 72 -13.25 7.30 8.91
N GLN A 73 -13.32 7.27 7.58
CA GLN A 73 -14.17 6.37 6.79
C GLN A 73 -13.40 5.11 6.35
N GLY A 74 -12.11 5.00 6.68
CA GLY A 74 -11.25 3.90 6.28
C GLY A 74 -10.73 4.03 4.85
N ARG A 75 -10.75 5.21 4.24
CA ARG A 75 -10.19 5.43 2.90
C ARG A 75 -8.70 5.67 3.00
N LEU A 76 -7.93 4.90 2.23
CA LEU A 76 -6.48 5.05 2.17
C LEU A 76 -6.07 6.01 1.04
N THR A 77 -5.33 7.05 1.40
CA THR A 77 -4.69 7.97 0.44
C THR A 77 -3.24 8.23 0.83
N GLY A 78 -2.37 8.54 -0.11
CA GLY A 78 -0.96 8.72 0.22
C GLY A 78 -0.08 9.20 -0.91
N SER A 79 1.22 9.05 -0.71
CA SER A 79 2.26 9.32 -1.70
C SER A 79 3.29 8.20 -1.75
N THR A 80 3.84 8.02 -2.95
CA THR A 80 5.02 7.20 -3.20
C THR A 80 6.18 8.06 -3.64
N PHE A 81 7.39 7.61 -3.34
CA PHE A 81 8.62 8.19 -3.88
C PHE A 81 9.67 7.11 -4.11
N ASP A 82 10.54 7.35 -5.08
CA ASP A 82 11.72 6.51 -5.32
C ASP A 82 12.81 6.84 -4.30
N THR A 83 13.31 5.84 -3.58
CA THR A 83 14.32 6.00 -2.52
C THR A 83 15.71 6.36 -3.05
N ALA A 84 16.03 6.02 -4.31
CA ALA A 84 17.27 6.42 -4.99
C ALA A 84 17.13 7.79 -5.67
N HIS A 85 15.91 8.18 -6.08
CA HIS A 85 15.61 9.47 -6.70
C HIS A 85 14.35 10.13 -6.09
N PRO A 86 14.44 10.72 -4.88
CA PRO A 86 13.28 11.21 -4.14
C PRO A 86 12.44 12.31 -4.81
N SER A 87 12.94 12.93 -5.89
CA SER A 87 12.16 13.86 -6.70
C SER A 87 11.11 13.16 -7.58
N SER A 88 11.24 11.85 -7.80
CA SER A 88 10.24 11.03 -8.50
C SER A 88 9.17 10.60 -7.50
N GLN A 89 8.03 11.28 -7.55
CA GLN A 89 6.92 11.05 -6.62
C GLN A 89 5.58 10.97 -7.35
N ALA A 90 4.64 10.25 -6.75
CA ALA A 90 3.24 10.23 -7.18
C ALA A 90 2.33 10.13 -5.96
N THR A 91 1.11 10.65 -6.06
CA THR A 91 0.07 10.41 -5.05
C THR A 91 -0.70 9.14 -5.38
N PHE A 92 -1.37 8.55 -4.40
CA PHE A 92 -2.21 7.37 -4.61
C PHE A 92 -3.46 7.36 -3.74
N PHE A 93 -4.41 6.51 -4.14
CA PHE A 93 -5.56 6.11 -3.33
C PHE A 93 -5.88 4.63 -3.54
N ALA A 94 -6.48 3.99 -2.52
CA ALA A 94 -7.01 2.63 -2.65
C ALA A 94 -8.47 2.64 -3.10
N ASP A 95 -8.88 1.61 -3.85
CA ASP A 95 -10.28 1.39 -4.24
C ASP A 95 -11.14 0.79 -3.10
N LYS A 96 -10.50 0.10 -2.16
CA LYS A 96 -11.09 -0.52 -0.97
C LYS A 96 -11.20 0.49 0.18
N GLU A 97 -12.32 0.45 0.90
CA GLU A 97 -12.48 1.03 2.23
C GLU A 97 -12.12 -0.03 3.28
N PHE A 98 -11.29 0.35 4.25
CA PHE A 98 -10.70 -0.57 5.24
C PHE A 98 -11.45 -0.51 6.57
N GLY A 99 -11.69 -1.69 7.17
CA GLY A 99 -12.24 -1.81 8.51
C GLY A 99 -11.14 -1.87 9.57
N ARG A 100 -11.52 -1.71 10.85
CA ARG A 100 -10.61 -1.97 11.97
C ARG A 100 -10.68 -3.44 12.38
N ILE A 101 -9.56 -3.97 12.87
CA ILE A 101 -9.48 -5.24 13.61
C ILE A 101 -9.64 -5.04 15.12
#